data_AF-A0A2T4J515-F1
#
_entry.id   AF-A0A2T4J515-F1
#
_cell.length_a   1.000
_cell.length_b   1.000
_cell.length_c   1.000
_cell.angle_alpha   90.00
_cell.angle_beta   90.00
_cell.angle_gamma   90.00
#
_symmetry.space_group_name_H-M   'P 1'
#
loop_
_entity.id
_entity.type
_entity.pdbx_description
1 polymer ?
#
loop_
_entity_poly.entity_id
_entity_poly.type
_entity_poly.pdbx_seq_one_letter_code
_entity_poly.pdbx_strand_id
1 'polypeptide(L)' 'PDPEAIPPVPAVLEADADLRTRTQLALEGFSTAGPRGAYLFHALSASGEVLDASVTSPAPGKVLVTVLSR' A
#
# COMPACT_ATOMS: atom_id res chain seq x y z
N PRO A 1 1.82 -11.96 16.12
CA PRO A 1 2.30 -13.18 16.80
C PRO A 1 1.13 -14.13 16.93
N ASP A 2 1.33 -15.41 16.59
CA ASP A 2 0.32 -16.44 16.84
C ASP A 2 0.49 -16.95 18.27
N PRO A 3 -0.46 -16.65 19.19
CA PRO A 3 -0.35 -17.05 20.59
C PRO A 3 -0.58 -18.56 20.78
N GLU A 4 -1.17 -19.25 19.81
CA GLU A 4 -1.47 -20.69 19.88
C GLU A 4 -0.35 -21.56 19.28
N ALA A 5 0.61 -20.96 18.56
CA ALA A 5 1.74 -21.67 17.99
C ALA A 5 2.80 -22.03 19.05
N ILE A 6 3.26 -23.29 19.05
CA ILE A 6 4.36 -23.79 19.88
C ILE A 6 5.48 -24.32 18.97
N PRO A 7 6.66 -23.67 18.90
CA PRO A 7 7.04 -22.41 19.55
C PRO A 7 6.30 -21.20 18.94
N PRO A 8 6.20 -20.07 19.68
CA PRO A 8 5.52 -18.87 19.19
C PRO A 8 6.09 -18.39 17.86
N VAL A 9 5.23 -18.18 16.87
CA VAL A 9 5.63 -17.64 15.57
C VAL A 9 5.63 -16.11 15.67
N PRO A 10 6.76 -15.44 15.39
CA PRO A 10 6.84 -13.98 15.40
C PRO A 10 5.90 -13.38 14.35
N ALA A 11 5.39 -12.18 14.62
CA ALA A 11 4.59 -11.47 13.63
C ALA A 11 5.46 -11.13 12.41
N VAL A 12 4.93 -11.39 11.21
CA VAL A 12 5.49 -10.80 10.00
C VAL A 12 4.97 -9.37 9.91
N LEU A 13 5.87 -8.40 9.97
CA LEU A 13 5.58 -6.97 9.88
C LEU A 13 6.12 -6.41 8.57
N GLU A 14 5.60 -5.24 8.17
CA GLU A 14 6.16 -4.47 7.04
C GLU A 14 7.58 -3.95 7.36
N ALA A 15 8.34 -3.59 6.33
CA ALA A 15 9.66 -3.00 6.52
C ALA A 15 9.57 -1.50 6.88
N ASP A 16 10.58 -0.97 7.57
CA ASP A 16 10.64 0.45 7.97
C ASP A 16 10.54 1.43 6.79
N ALA A 17 11.03 1.02 5.61
CA ALA A 17 10.94 1.82 4.39
C ALA A 17 9.49 1.94 3.90
N ASP A 18 8.72 0.85 3.99
CA ASP A 18 7.32 0.78 3.59
C ASP A 18 6.46 1.61 4.56
N LEU A 19 6.69 1.42 5.86
CA LEU A 19 6.03 2.20 6.93
C LEU A 19 6.28 3.71 6.76
N ARG A 20 7.52 4.10 6.46
CA ARG A 20 7.87 5.51 6.23
C ARG A 20 7.12 6.09 5.04
N THR A 21 7.13 5.38 3.91
CA THR A 21 6.46 5.79 2.67
C THR A 21 4.96 5.96 2.91
N ARG A 22 4.34 4.98 3.57
CA ARG A 22 2.92 5.01 3.93
C ARG A 22 2.58 6.18 4.84
N THR A 23 3.43 6.48 5.81
CA THR A 23 3.25 7.62 6.73
C THR A 23 3.26 8.95 5.98
N GLN A 24 4.17 9.13 5.02
CA GLN A 24 4.22 10.35 4.21
C GLN A 24 3.00 10.52 3.31
N LEU A 25 2.39 9.41 2.87
CA LEU A 25 1.16 9.39 2.08
C LEU A 25 -0.12 9.46 2.92
N ALA A 26 -0.05 9.49 4.26
CA ALA A 26 -1.23 9.34 5.11
C ALA A 26 -2.34 10.38 4.84
N LEU A 27 -1.97 11.63 4.53
CA LEU A 27 -2.95 12.67 4.21
C LEU A 27 -3.68 12.42 2.88
N GLU A 28 -3.04 11.77 1.93
CA GLU A 28 -3.65 11.38 0.66
C GLU A 28 -4.76 10.35 0.87
N GLY A 29 -4.67 9.55 1.93
CA GLY A 29 -5.67 8.56 2.33
C GLY A 29 -7.03 9.15 2.76
N PHE A 30 -7.11 10.46 3.04
CA PHE A 30 -8.40 11.13 3.28
C PHE A 30 -9.25 11.23 2.01
N SER A 31 -8.63 11.14 0.84
CA SER A 31 -9.34 11.00 -0.43
C SER A 31 -9.40 9.53 -0.84
N THR A 32 -10.51 9.07 -1.40
CA THR A 32 -10.64 7.68 -1.87
C THR A 32 -9.89 7.45 -3.17
N ALA A 33 -10.08 8.33 -4.17
CA ALA A 33 -9.57 8.13 -5.53
C ALA A 33 -9.59 9.44 -6.36
N GLY A 34 -9.36 10.59 -5.71
CA GLY A 34 -9.34 11.90 -6.38
C GLY A 34 -7.96 12.24 -6.97
N PRO A 35 -6.96 12.51 -6.12
CA PRO A 35 -5.59 12.82 -6.54
C PRO A 35 -4.77 11.53 -6.78
N ARG A 36 -3.65 11.67 -7.50
CA ARG A 36 -2.70 10.57 -7.74
C ARG A 36 -2.25 9.88 -6.45
N GLY A 37 -2.02 10.66 -5.39
CA GLY A 37 -1.56 10.15 -4.10
C GLY A 37 -2.59 9.24 -3.41
N ALA A 38 -3.88 9.50 -3.58
CA ALA A 38 -4.94 8.65 -3.03
C ALA A 38 -4.88 7.23 -3.61
N TYR A 39 -4.77 7.12 -4.93
CA TYR A 39 -4.61 5.81 -5.59
C TYR A 39 -3.36 5.07 -5.10
N LEU A 40 -2.24 5.78 -4.92
CA LEU A 40 -1.00 5.19 -4.40
C LEU A 40 -1.17 4.72 -2.96
N PHE A 41 -1.73 5.55 -2.08
CA PHE A 41 -1.95 5.21 -0.68
C PHE A 41 -2.81 3.95 -0.54
N HIS A 42 -3.96 3.90 -1.23
CA HIS A 42 -4.87 2.77 -1.15
C HIS A 42 -4.27 1.51 -1.78
N ALA A 43 -3.54 1.62 -2.89
CA ALA A 43 -2.87 0.48 -3.53
C ALA A 43 -1.77 -0.12 -2.62
N LEU A 44 -0.90 0.72 -2.06
CA LEU A 44 0.18 0.27 -1.17
C LEU A 44 -0.33 -0.26 0.17
N SER A 45 -1.47 0.24 0.64
CA SER A 45 -2.06 -0.19 1.92
C SER A 45 -2.94 -1.43 1.80
N ALA A 46 -3.23 -1.91 0.58
CA ALA A 46 -4.17 -3.00 0.35
C ALA A 46 -3.65 -4.37 0.85
N SER A 47 -2.34 -4.61 0.74
CA SER A 47 -1.69 -5.85 1.17
C SER A 47 -0.20 -5.64 1.40
N GLY A 48 0.39 -6.34 2.37
CA GLY A 48 1.84 -6.37 2.59
C GLY A 48 2.63 -7.09 1.49
N GLU A 49 1.95 -7.71 0.53
CA GLU A 49 2.58 -8.30 -0.67
C GLU A 49 2.82 -7.26 -1.78
N VAL A 50 2.22 -6.07 -1.68
CA VAL A 50 2.44 -4.98 -2.64
C VAL A 50 3.81 -4.36 -2.40
N LEU A 51 4.68 -4.49 -3.39
CA LEU A 51 6.04 -3.93 -3.36
C LEU A 51 6.08 -2.49 -3.85
N ASP A 52 5.30 -2.19 -4.88
CA ASP A 52 5.23 -0.85 -5.46
C ASP A 52 3.92 -0.68 -6.24
N ALA A 53 3.51 0.57 -6.43
CA ALA A 53 2.38 0.94 -7.26
C ALA A 53 2.71 2.18 -8.08
N SER A 54 2.32 2.17 -9.36
CA SER A 54 2.35 3.36 -10.20
C SER A 54 0.96 3.71 -10.71
N VAL A 55 0.69 5.00 -10.86
CA VAL A 55 -0.63 5.52 -11.22
C VAL A 55 -0.48 6.53 -12.34
N THR A 56 -1.19 6.29 -13.45
CA THR A 56 -1.25 7.17 -14.62
C THR A 56 -2.69 7.35 -15.10
N SER A 57 -2.94 8.39 -15.90
CA SER A 57 -4.24 8.66 -16.50
C SER A 57 -4.05 8.84 -18.01
N PRO A 58 -4.16 7.76 -18.81
CA PRO A 58 -3.90 7.83 -20.26
C PRO A 58 -4.98 8.60 -21.03
N ALA A 59 -6.17 8.77 -20.45
CA ALA A 59 -7.27 9.54 -21.03
C ALA A 59 -8.19 10.07 -19.91
N PRO A 60 -8.94 11.16 -20.14
CA PRO A 60 -9.91 11.65 -19.17
C PRO A 60 -10.88 10.56 -18.71
N GLY A 61 -11.10 10.46 -17.39
CA GLY A 61 -11.98 9.46 -16.78
C GLY A 61 -11.40 8.03 -16.76
N LYS A 62 -10.16 7.81 -17.20
CA LYS A 62 -9.49 6.51 -17.16
C LYS A 62 -8.23 6.57 -16.32
N VAL A 63 -8.19 5.80 -15.23
CA VAL A 63 -7.02 5.66 -14.38
C VAL A 63 -6.44 4.26 -14.53
N LEU A 64 -5.12 4.18 -14.74
CA LEU A 64 -4.35 2.95 -14.77
C LEU A 64 -3.49 2.88 -13.50
N VAL A 65 -3.76 1.87 -12.67
CA VAL A 65 -2.95 1.52 -11.51
C VAL A 65 -2.19 0.24 -11.84
N THR A 66 -0.86 0.29 -11.81
CA THR A 66 0.01 -0.87 -12.03
C THR A 66 0.63 -1.26 -10.70
N VAL A 67 0.41 -2.52 -10.30
CA VAL A 67 0.87 -3.06 -9.01
C VAL A 67 2.00 -4.06 -9.25
N LEU A 68 3.09 -3.90 -8.50
CA LEU A 68 4.16 -4.89 -8.40
C LEU A 68 3.97 -5.67 -7.09
N SER A 69 3.88 -6.99 -7.16
CA SER A 69 3.72 -7.88 -5.99
C SER A 69 4.77 -8.99 -5.95
N ARG A 70 4.95 -9.61 -4.77
CA ARG A 70 5.78 -10.80 -4.57
C ARG A 70 5.10 -12.09 -5.05
#